data_AF-A0A6A5Q9E2-F1
#
_entry.id   AF-A0A6A5Q9E2-F1
#
_cell.length_a   1.000
_cell.length_b   1.000
_cell.length_c   1.000
_cell.angle_alpha   90.00
_cell.angle_beta   90.00
_cell.angle_gamma   90.00
#
_symmetry.space_group_name_H-M   'P 1'
#
loop_
_entity.id
_entity.type
_entity.pdbx_description
1 polymer ?
#
loop_
_entity_poly.entity_id
_entity_poly.type
_entity_poly.pdbx_seq_one_letter_code
_entity_poly.pdbx_strand_id
1 'polypeptide(L)' 'MSSVAPPTAANMGADLKNTAAPAKVKPCCVCTDEKAKRDECMLFSTSNDAQKECADLVGQYKQCMAGYGFKI' A
#
# COMPACT_ATOMS: atom_id res chain seq x y z
N MET A 1 -41.36 6.70 -8.60
CA MET A 1 -40.36 7.46 -7.85
C MET A 1 -39.07 6.68 -7.94
N SER A 2 -38.15 7.15 -8.78
CA SER A 2 -36.92 6.46 -9.18
C SER A 2 -35.87 6.51 -8.06
N SER A 3 -35.21 5.38 -7.78
CA SER A 3 -33.91 5.38 -7.11
C SER A 3 -33.02 4.30 -7.73
N VAL A 4 -32.12 4.76 -8.60
CA VAL A 4 -30.98 4.01 -9.14
C VAL A 4 -29.76 4.43 -8.35
N ALA A 5 -29.01 3.46 -7.80
CA ALA A 5 -27.55 3.33 -7.94
C ALA A 5 -27.02 2.18 -7.05
N PRO A 6 -26.37 1.14 -7.61
CA PRO A 6 -25.43 0.31 -6.86
C PRO A 6 -24.10 1.05 -6.68
N PRO A 7 -23.34 0.82 -5.59
CA PRO A 7 -21.97 1.32 -5.48
C PRO A 7 -21.11 0.59 -6.50
N THR A 8 -20.67 1.29 -7.54
CA THR A 8 -19.65 0.80 -8.46
C THR A 8 -18.38 0.57 -7.66
N ALA A 9 -18.09 -0.71 -7.36
CA ALA A 9 -16.77 -1.12 -6.93
C ALA A 9 -15.80 -0.82 -8.07
N ALA A 10 -15.18 0.35 -8.03
CA ALA A 10 -14.03 0.70 -8.86
C ALA A 10 -12.86 -0.18 -8.40
N ASN A 11 -12.87 -1.44 -8.84
CA ASN A 11 -11.72 -2.31 -8.81
C ASN A 11 -10.74 -1.79 -9.86
N MET A 12 -9.86 -0.87 -9.45
CA MET A 12 -8.76 -0.33 -10.26
C MET A 12 -7.66 -1.37 -10.49
N GLY A 13 -8.03 -2.57 -10.95
CA GLY A 13 -7.13 -3.63 -11.38
C GLY A 13 -6.82 -3.60 -12.89
N ALA A 14 -7.18 -2.52 -13.58
CA ALA A 14 -7.20 -2.46 -15.04
C ALA A 14 -6.14 -1.52 -15.66
N ASP A 15 -4.98 -1.33 -15.03
CA ASP A 15 -3.85 -0.62 -15.64
C ASP A 15 -2.64 -1.54 -15.79
N LEU A 16 -2.81 -2.46 -16.75
CA LEU A 16 -1.91 -2.75 -17.86
C LEU A 16 -0.44 -3.09 -17.52
N LYS A 17 -0.15 -4.38 -17.64
CA LYS A 17 1.10 -4.93 -18.15
C LYS A 17 1.46 -4.24 -19.48
N ASN A 18 2.32 -3.21 -19.47
CA ASN A 18 3.00 -2.76 -20.67
C ASN A 18 4.50 -2.60 -20.42
N THR A 19 5.27 -3.24 -21.30
CA THR A 19 6.72 -3.27 -21.36
C THR A 19 7.28 -1.91 -21.78
N ALA A 20 8.46 -1.56 -21.25
CA ALA A 20 9.41 -0.55 -21.75
C ALA A 20 9.01 0.94 -21.67
N ALA A 21 9.07 1.49 -20.46
CA ALA A 21 9.57 2.82 -20.11
C ALA A 21 10.09 2.72 -18.67
N PRO A 22 10.93 3.63 -18.13
CA PRO A 22 11.13 3.70 -16.68
C PRO A 22 9.82 4.18 -16.07
N ALA A 23 8.84 3.28 -16.00
CA ALA A 23 7.58 3.50 -15.34
C ALA A 23 7.95 3.91 -13.92
N LYS A 24 7.49 5.09 -13.49
CA LYS A 24 7.61 5.52 -12.10
C LYS A 24 6.86 4.48 -11.26
N VAL A 25 7.58 3.43 -10.86
CA VAL A 25 7.03 2.30 -10.13
C VAL A 25 6.45 2.88 -8.86
N LYS A 26 5.17 2.61 -8.60
CA LYS A 26 4.53 3.13 -7.41
C LYS A 26 5.32 2.58 -6.19
N PRO A 27 5.49 3.37 -5.11
CA PRO A 27 6.28 2.96 -3.94
C PRO A 27 5.86 1.60 -3.34
N CYS A 28 4.58 1.25 -3.48
CA CYS A 28 4.03 -0.04 -3.07
C CYS A 28 4.50 -1.26 -3.90
N CYS A 29 5.17 -1.05 -5.03
CA CYS A 29 5.62 -2.13 -5.93
C CYS A 29 7.06 -2.60 -5.62
N VAL A 30 7.81 -1.83 -4.83
CA VAL A 30 9.24 -2.11 -4.55
C VAL A 30 9.48 -2.67 -3.15
N CYS A 31 8.57 -2.41 -2.22
CA CYS A 31 8.63 -2.83 -0.82
C CYS A 31 7.36 -3.61 -0.45
N THR A 32 7.01 -4.60 -1.28
CA THR A 32 5.76 -5.37 -1.14
C THR A 32 5.75 -6.20 0.14
N ASP A 33 6.89 -6.77 0.53
CA ASP A 33 7.00 -7.59 1.73
C ASP A 33 6.91 -6.76 3.01
N GLU A 34 7.61 -5.62 3.07
CA GLU A 34 7.51 -4.68 4.20
C GLU A 34 6.11 -4.08 4.30
N LYS A 35 5.47 -3.81 3.15
CA LYS A 35 4.09 -3.35 3.09
C LYS A 35 3.13 -4.41 3.65
N ALA A 36 3.28 -5.67 3.24
CA ALA A 36 2.44 -6.77 3.70
C ALA A 36 2.56 -6.95 5.21
N LYS A 37 3.78 -7.00 5.75
CA LYS A 37 4.01 -7.14 7.21
C LYS A 37 3.43 -5.98 8.01
N ARG A 38 3.60 -4.75 7.53
CA ARG A 38 3.00 -3.56 8.16
C ARG A 38 1.48 -3.65 8.15
N ASP A 39 0.90 -3.99 7.01
CA ASP A 39 -0.56 -4.08 6.85
C ASP A 39 -1.12 -5.20 7.72
N GLU A 40 -0.48 -6.37 7.76
CA GLU A 40 -0.83 -7.48 8.67
C GLU A 40 -0.75 -7.01 10.13
N CYS A 41 0.33 -6.36 10.53
CA CYS A 41 0.46 -5.85 11.89
C CYS A 41 -0.66 -4.87 12.24
N MET A 42 -0.98 -3.91 11.36
CA MET A 42 -2.08 -2.96 11.63
C MET A 42 -3.45 -3.64 11.64
N LEU A 43 -3.66 -4.66 10.81
CA LEU A 43 -4.93 -5.37 10.70
C LEU A 43 -5.17 -6.32 11.89
N PHE A 44 -4.11 -6.94 12.42
CA PHE A 44 -4.18 -7.92 13.50
C PHE A 44 -3.78 -7.39 14.88
N SER A 45 -3.28 -6.15 14.98
CA SER A 45 -2.98 -5.54 16.27
C SER A 45 -4.26 -5.38 17.09
N THR A 46 -4.22 -5.87 18.33
CA THR A 46 -5.31 -5.72 19.31
C THR A 46 -5.15 -4.46 20.17
N SER A 47 -4.12 -3.67 19.91
CA SER A 47 -3.81 -2.46 20.67
C SER A 47 -4.68 -1.29 20.22
N ASN A 48 -5.02 -0.39 21.16
CA ASN A 48 -5.71 0.86 20.83
C ASN A 48 -4.89 1.73 19.86
N ASP A 49 -3.56 1.61 19.89
CA ASP A 49 -2.63 2.33 19.04
C ASP A 49 -1.77 1.38 18.20
N ALA A 50 -2.39 0.63 17.29
CA ALA A 50 -1.71 -0.25 16.33
C ALA A 50 -0.58 0.47 15.56
N GLN A 51 -0.71 1.77 15.34
CA GLN A 51 0.29 2.58 14.65
C GLN A 51 1.61 2.72 15.45
N LYS A 52 1.55 2.71 16.79
CA LYS A 52 2.75 2.69 17.65
C LYS A 52 3.36 1.29 17.71
N GLU A 53 2.54 0.26 17.86
CA GLU A 53 3.00 -1.14 17.89
C GLU A 53 3.70 -1.51 16.58
N CYS A 54 3.15 -1.10 15.45
CA CYS A 54 3.72 -1.38 14.13
C CYS A 54 4.74 -0.34 13.66
N ALA A 55 5.19 0.57 14.54
CA ALA A 55 6.09 1.67 14.15
C ALA A 55 7.40 1.16 13.54
N ASP A 56 7.92 0.04 14.03
CA ASP A 56 9.14 -0.58 13.51
C ASP A 56 8.95 -1.10 12.08
N LEU A 57 7.79 -1.68 11.78
CA LEU A 57 7.44 -2.17 10.43
C LEU A 57 7.18 -1.03 9.47
N VAL A 58 6.55 0.06 9.95
CA VAL A 58 6.40 1.30 9.19
C VAL A 58 7.78 1.89 8.88
N GLY A 59 8.71 1.88 9.85
CA GLY A 59 10.10 2.31 9.67
C GLY A 59 10.81 1.53 8.58
N GLN A 60 10.73 0.19 8.60
CA GLN A 60 11.30 -0.68 7.58
C GLN A 60 10.73 -0.40 6.18
N TYR A 61 9.40 -0.23 6.06
CA TYR A 61 8.77 0.14 4.80
C TYR A 61 9.29 1.48 4.25
N LYS A 62 9.44 2.48 5.13
CA LYS A 62 10.01 3.79 4.75
C LYS A 62 11.47 3.69 4.33
N GLN A 63 12.28 2.91 5.05
CA GLN A 63 13.69 2.68 4.71
C GLN A 63 13.85 1.99 3.36
N CYS A 64 13.03 0.97 3.09
CA CYS A 64 13.03 0.30 1.80
C CYS A 64 12.73 1.30 0.67
N MET A 65 11.68 2.11 0.80
CA MET A 65 11.35 3.11 -0.23
C MET A 65 12.41 4.20 -0.38
N ALA A 66 13.04 4.60 0.73
CA ALA A 66 14.16 5.54 0.70
C ALA A 66 15.37 4.98 -0.07
N GLY A 67 15.63 3.67 0.02
CA GLY A 67 16.65 2.98 -0.78
C GLY A 67 16.41 3.06 -2.29
N TYR A 68 15.15 3.17 -2.69
CA TYR A 68 14.75 3.37 -4.10
C TYR A 68 14.60 4.85 -4.49
N GLY A 69 14.94 5.79 -3.60
CA GLY A 69 14.88 7.22 -3.86
C GLY A 69 13.51 7.87 -3.67
N PHE A 70 12.55 7.17 -3.06
CA PHE A 70 11.23 7.72 -2.72
C PHE A 70 11.26 8.28 -1.29
N LYS A 71 11.04 9.60 -1.13
CA LYS A 71 10.83 10.24 0.17
C LYS A 71 9.32 10.23 0.48
N ILE A 72 8.91 9.49 1.52
CA ILE A 72 7.53 9.37 2.04
C ILE A 72 7.40 9.99 3.43
#